data_AF-A0A7X7C1A0-F1
#
_entry.id   AF-A0A7X7C1A0-F1
#
_cell.length_a   1.000
_cell.length_b   1.000
_cell.length_c   1.000
_cell.angle_alpha   90.00
_cell.angle_beta   90.00
_cell.angle_gamma   90.00
#
_symmetry.space_group_name_H-M   'P 1'
#
loop_
_entity.id
_entity.type
_entity.pdbx_description
1 polymer ?
#
loop_
_entity_poly.entity_id
_entity_poly.type
_entity_poly.pdbx_seq_one_letter_code
_entity_poly.pdbx_strand_id
1 'polypeptide(L)'
;MELTNKKLSDNFFFTERKKVLNQWKTGNEVDFKSSVEHQKSIPTEKRFGLKLAEAAANSLTLIQPRAGVALYEEHINLLKYLENEGEADLLPTTVDSYTRLNRYN
;
A
#
# COMPACT_ATOMS: atom_id res chain seq x y z
N MET A 1 0.86 -19.58 16.16
CA MET A 1 2.02 -19.92 15.31
C MET A 1 3.27 -19.73 16.14
N GLU A 2 4.20 -20.68 16.11
CA GLU A 2 5.51 -20.49 16.74
C GLU A 2 6.34 -19.53 15.88
N LEU A 3 6.93 -18.51 16.50
CA LEU A 3 7.73 -17.51 15.79
C LEU A 3 9.11 -18.11 15.45
N THR A 4 9.38 -18.27 14.15
CA THR A 4 10.68 -18.73 13.67
C THR A 4 11.13 -17.91 12.47
N ASN A 5 12.45 -17.78 12.28
CA ASN A 5 13.02 -17.14 11.09
C ASN A 5 13.04 -18.12 9.90
N LYS A 6 11.85 -18.53 9.45
CA LYS A 6 11.66 -19.41 8.29
C LYS A 6 10.52 -18.88 7.42
N LYS A 7 10.69 -18.99 6.11
CA LYS A 7 9.62 -18.69 5.16
C LYS A 7 8.43 -19.61 5.43
N LEU A 8 7.24 -19.04 5.49
CA LEU A 8 6.00 -19.81 5.62
C LEU A 8 5.81 -20.71 4.40
N SER A 9 5.27 -21.91 4.61
CA SER A 9 4.81 -22.74 3.50
C SER A 9 3.58 -22.11 2.85
N ASP A 10 3.38 -22.35 1.55
CA ASP A 10 2.23 -21.82 0.82
C ASP A 10 0.91 -22.25 1.47
N ASN A 11 0.80 -23.53 1.88
CA ASN A 11 -0.40 -24.03 2.55
C ASN A 11 -0.72 -23.24 3.83
N PHE A 12 0.30 -22.96 4.65
CA PHE A 12 0.12 -22.17 5.86
C PHE A 12 -0.27 -20.73 5.54
N PHE A 13 0.45 -20.09 4.61
CA PHE A 13 0.15 -18.73 4.15
C PHE A 13 -1.29 -18.59 3.64
N PHE A 14 -1.74 -19.48 2.75
CA PHE A 14 -3.10 -19.44 2.22
C PHE A 14 -4.17 -19.79 3.26
N THR A 15 -3.85 -20.60 4.27
CA THR A 15 -4.74 -20.85 5.41
C THR A 15 -4.92 -19.61 6.26
N GLU A 16 -3.84 -18.89 6.60
CA GLU A 16 -3.92 -17.65 7.37
C GLU A 16 -4.62 -16.54 6.60
N ARG A 17 -4.37 -16.41 5.28
CA ARG A 17 -5.07 -15.44 4.43
C ARG A 17 -6.58 -15.56 4.52
N LYS A 18 -7.13 -16.78 4.52
CA LYS A 18 -8.58 -17.00 4.67
C LYS A 18 -9.10 -16.40 5.98
N LYS A 19 -8.35 -16.52 7.08
CA LYS A 19 -8.75 -15.95 8.38
C LYS A 19 -8.69 -14.43 8.36
N VAL A 20 -7.61 -13.86 7.81
CA VAL A 20 -7.40 -12.40 7.73
C VAL A 20 -8.48 -11.72 6.88
N LEU A 21 -8.82 -12.28 5.72
CA LEU A 21 -9.83 -11.69 4.83
C LEU A 21 -11.25 -11.70 5.41
N ASN A 22 -11.52 -12.50 6.45
CA ASN A 22 -12.81 -12.50 7.14
C ASN A 22 -12.90 -11.47 8.29
N GLN A 23 -11.85 -10.68 8.55
CA GLN A 23 -11.85 -9.70 9.64
C GLN A 23 -12.67 -8.44 9.35
N TRP A 24 -12.94 -8.15 8.07
CA TRP A 24 -13.82 -7.06 7.66
C TRP A 24 -14.49 -7.36 6.32
N LYS A 25 -15.68 -6.80 6.07
CA LYS A 25 -16.51 -7.09 4.88
C LYS A 25 -15.79 -6.88 3.55
N THR A 26 -14.88 -5.90 3.46
CA THR A 26 -14.13 -5.60 2.23
C THR A 26 -13.05 -6.64 1.92
N GLY A 27 -12.71 -7.54 2.84
CA GLY A 27 -11.83 -8.67 2.53
C GLY A 27 -12.42 -9.61 1.46
N ASN A 28 -13.73 -9.59 1.25
CA ASN A 28 -14.40 -10.30 0.16
C ASN A 28 -14.08 -9.72 -1.23
N GLU A 29 -13.55 -8.51 -1.31
CA GLU A 29 -13.18 -7.84 -2.57
C GLU A 29 -11.76 -8.24 -3.03
N VAL A 30 -10.99 -8.95 -2.19
CA VAL A 30 -9.59 -9.30 -2.47
C VAL A 30 -9.50 -10.62 -3.25
N ASP A 31 -9.36 -10.52 -4.57
CA ASP A 31 -9.00 -11.65 -5.43
C ASP A 31 -7.51 -11.59 -5.83
N PHE A 32 -6.75 -12.64 -5.50
CA PHE A 32 -5.30 -12.64 -5.70
C PHE A 32 -4.90 -12.59 -7.18
N LYS A 33 -5.61 -13.33 -8.03
CA LYS A 33 -5.28 -13.42 -9.46
C LYS A 33 -5.48 -12.07 -10.14
N SER A 34 -6.65 -11.45 -9.98
CA SER A 34 -6.95 -10.13 -10.52
C SER A 34 -6.05 -9.04 -9.91
N SER A 35 -5.70 -9.14 -8.62
CA SER A 35 -4.75 -8.23 -7.98
C SER A 35 -3.36 -8.30 -8.63
N VAL A 36 -2.87 -9.50 -8.97
CA VAL A 36 -1.58 -9.67 -9.67
C VAL A 36 -1.63 -9.05 -11.06
N GLU A 37 -2.70 -9.27 -11.82
CA GLU A 37 -2.84 -8.71 -13.16
C GLU A 37 -3.01 -7.19 -13.14
N HIS A 38 -3.82 -6.66 -12.20
CA HIS A 38 -3.93 -5.23 -11.96
C HIS A 38 -2.57 -4.64 -11.59
N GLN A 39 -1.86 -5.29 -10.66
CA GLN A 39 -0.52 -4.86 -10.30
C GLN A 39 0.36 -4.81 -11.54
N LYS A 40 0.45 -5.84 -12.39
CA LYS A 40 1.27 -5.79 -13.63
C LYS A 40 0.88 -4.66 -14.59
N SER A 41 -0.40 -4.27 -14.64
CA SER A 41 -0.88 -3.21 -15.53
C SER A 41 -0.44 -1.79 -15.13
N ILE A 42 -0.02 -1.58 -13.87
CA ILE A 42 0.40 -0.26 -13.37
C ILE A 42 1.68 0.18 -14.10
N PRO A 43 1.71 1.41 -14.68
CA PRO A 43 2.89 1.96 -15.36
C PRO A 43 4.15 1.98 -14.48
N THR A 44 5.32 1.89 -15.11
CA THR A 44 6.62 1.78 -14.44
C THR A 44 6.96 2.99 -13.57
N GLU A 45 6.61 4.19 -14.03
CA GLU A 45 6.78 5.47 -13.34
C GLU A 45 5.95 5.56 -12.04
N LYS A 46 4.90 4.73 -11.92
CA LYS A 46 4.09 4.62 -10.70
C LYS A 46 4.55 3.49 -9.78
N ARG A 47 5.71 2.87 -10.05
CA ARG A 47 6.28 1.79 -9.22
C ARG A 47 7.26 2.37 -8.21
N PHE A 48 6.80 2.38 -6.97
CA PHE A 48 7.60 2.84 -5.83
C PHE A 48 8.99 2.19 -5.78
N GLY A 49 9.07 0.85 -5.91
CA GLY A 49 10.35 0.13 -5.84
C GLY A 49 11.33 0.47 -6.96
N LEU A 50 10.84 0.75 -8.17
CA LEU A 50 11.70 1.14 -9.29
C LEU A 50 12.21 2.57 -9.11
N LYS A 51 11.34 3.51 -8.71
CA LYS A 51 11.72 4.90 -8.41
C LYS A 51 12.78 4.98 -7.30
N LEU A 52 12.65 4.16 -6.25
CA LEU A 52 13.66 4.05 -5.19
C LEU A 52 14.99 3.51 -5.72
N ALA A 53 14.97 2.46 -6.54
CA ALA A 53 16.19 1.86 -7.10
C ALA A 53 16.92 2.85 -8.03
N GLU A 54 16.18 3.60 -8.84
CA GLU A 54 16.71 4.66 -9.70
C GLU A 54 17.32 5.80 -8.87
N ALA A 55 16.62 6.27 -7.84
CA ALA A 55 17.15 7.32 -6.97
C ALA A 55 18.43 6.90 -6.26
N ALA A 56 18.48 5.66 -5.76
CA ALA A 56 19.69 5.10 -5.14
C ALA A 56 20.86 5.00 -6.13
N ALA A 57 20.61 4.52 -7.35
CA ALA A 57 21.63 4.42 -8.40
C ALA A 57 22.20 5.79 -8.81
N ASN A 58 21.37 6.83 -8.76
CA ASN A 58 21.74 8.19 -9.14
C ASN A 58 22.10 9.10 -7.95
N SER A 59 22.18 8.56 -6.73
CA SER A 59 22.41 9.34 -5.49
C SER A 59 21.44 10.53 -5.32
N LEU A 60 20.19 10.35 -5.74
CA LEU A 60 19.13 11.34 -5.62
C LEU A 60 18.39 11.18 -4.30
N THR A 61 18.15 12.29 -3.60
CA THR A 61 17.26 12.33 -2.43
C THR A 61 15.84 12.62 -2.91
N LEU A 62 14.90 11.73 -2.59
CA LEU A 62 13.49 11.89 -2.92
C LEU A 62 12.72 12.58 -1.79
N ILE A 63 11.72 13.36 -2.14
CA ILE A 63 10.82 14.04 -1.21
C ILE A 63 9.52 13.23 -1.06
N GLN A 64 9.23 12.81 0.18
CA GLN A 64 7.99 12.11 0.52
C GLN A 64 7.30 12.77 1.72
N PRO A 65 6.14 13.40 1.54
CA PRO A 65 5.37 13.98 2.65
C PRO A 65 4.63 12.90 3.47
N ARG A 66 3.93 13.34 4.51
CA ARG A 66 2.86 12.58 5.18
C ARG A 66 1.52 13.26 4.95
N ALA A 67 0.52 12.52 4.50
CA ALA A 67 -0.81 13.05 4.21
C ALA A 67 -1.89 11.98 4.31
N GLY A 68 -3.08 12.36 4.79
CA GLY A 68 -4.23 11.46 4.98
C GLY A 68 -5.44 12.22 5.54
N VAL A 69 -6.60 12.05 4.92
CA VAL A 69 -7.91 12.55 5.37
C VAL A 69 -8.96 11.45 5.13
N ALA A 70 -10.09 11.53 5.84
CA ALA A 70 -11.01 10.40 5.95
C ALA A 70 -11.77 10.05 4.66
N LEU A 71 -12.19 11.06 3.90
CA LEU A 71 -13.03 10.89 2.72
C LEU A 71 -12.17 10.75 1.45
N TYR A 72 -12.55 9.83 0.56
CA TYR A 72 -11.67 9.42 -0.54
C TYR A 72 -11.49 10.50 -1.61
N GLU A 73 -12.51 11.34 -1.87
CA GLU A 73 -12.40 12.43 -2.87
C GLU A 73 -11.45 13.52 -2.37
N GLU A 74 -11.60 13.92 -1.11
CA GLU A 74 -10.73 14.85 -0.42
C GLU A 74 -9.32 14.30 -0.29
N HIS A 75 -9.17 12.99 -0.06
CA HIS A 75 -7.86 12.34 -0.04
C HIS A 75 -7.19 12.40 -1.42
N ILE A 76 -7.92 12.12 -2.49
CA ILE A 76 -7.40 12.25 -3.87
C ILE A 76 -6.99 13.69 -4.16
N ASN A 77 -7.83 14.67 -3.80
CA ASN A 77 -7.53 16.09 -4.01
C ASN A 77 -6.28 16.53 -3.24
N LEU A 78 -6.15 16.10 -1.98
CA LEU A 78 -4.96 16.34 -1.17
C LEU A 78 -3.70 15.77 -1.82
N LEU A 79 -3.73 14.51 -2.27
CA LEU A 79 -2.56 13.87 -2.88
C LEU A 79 -2.17 14.52 -4.21
N LYS A 80 -3.15 14.89 -5.04
CA LYS A 80 -2.89 15.63 -6.29
C LYS A 80 -2.28 17.01 -6.04
N TYR A 81 -2.68 17.70 -4.98
CA TYR A 81 -2.07 18.97 -4.62
C TYR A 81 -0.60 18.79 -4.21
N LEU A 82 -0.30 17.76 -3.40
CA LEU A 82 1.08 17.46 -3.00
C LEU A 82 1.96 16.99 -4.16
N GLU A 83 1.38 16.29 -5.15
CA GLU A 83 2.07 15.91 -6.38
C GLU A 83 2.39 17.13 -7.25
N ASN A 84 1.39 17.98 -7.53
CA ASN A 84 1.53 19.05 -8.52
C ASN A 84 2.14 20.34 -7.97
N GLU A 85 1.71 20.77 -6.77
CA GLU A 85 2.14 22.03 -6.15
C GLU A 85 3.22 21.81 -5.10
N GLY A 86 3.19 20.64 -4.45
CA GLY A 86 4.20 20.24 -3.45
C GLY A 86 5.42 19.55 -4.04
N GLU A 87 5.40 19.24 -5.34
CA GLU A 87 6.49 18.58 -6.09
C GLU A 87 6.97 17.26 -5.44
N ALA A 88 6.05 16.52 -4.81
CA ALA A 88 6.40 15.27 -4.13
C ALA A 88 6.83 14.19 -5.14
N ASP A 89 8.01 13.60 -4.92
CA ASP A 89 8.48 12.45 -5.71
C ASP A 89 7.68 11.18 -5.45
N LEU A 90 7.14 11.05 -4.23
CA LEU A 90 6.45 9.86 -3.73
C LEU A 90 5.23 10.28 -2.92
N LEU A 91 4.08 9.64 -3.17
CA LEU A 91 2.83 9.96 -2.47
C LEU A 91 2.54 8.98 -1.32
N PRO A 92 2.09 9.48 -0.16
CA PRO A 92 1.69 8.65 0.97
C PRO A 92 0.17 8.39 0.98
N THR A 93 -0.25 7.38 1.75
CA THR A 93 -1.60 7.32 2.33
C THR A 93 -1.44 7.03 3.81
N THR A 94 -1.53 8.07 4.64
CA THR A 94 -1.39 7.93 6.09
C THR A 94 -2.70 7.42 6.67
N VAL A 95 -2.68 6.17 7.11
CA VAL A 95 -3.83 5.49 7.70
C VAL A 95 -4.19 6.09 9.06
N ASP A 96 -5.48 6.24 9.36
CA ASP A 96 -5.97 6.80 10.61
C ASP A 96 -5.67 5.90 11.82
N SER A 97 -5.78 6.43 13.04
CA SER A 97 -5.44 5.70 14.26
C SER A 97 -6.38 4.54 14.58
N TYR A 98 -7.65 4.60 14.17
CA TYR A 98 -8.61 3.52 14.42
C TYR A 98 -8.30 2.30 13.55
N THR A 99 -8.00 2.52 12.27
CA THR A 99 -7.58 1.43 11.36
C THR A 99 -6.30 0.75 11.86
N ARG A 100 -5.35 1.50 12.45
CA ARG A 100 -4.12 0.93 13.08
C ARG A 100 -4.41 0.01 14.27
N LEU A 101 -5.56 0.18 14.93
CA LEU A 101 -6.02 -0.60 16.07
C LEU A 101 -7.16 -1.57 15.71
N ASN A 102 -7.34 -1.82 14.41
CA ASN A 102 -8.39 -2.69 13.86
C ASN A 102 -9.82 -2.30 14.31
N ARG A 103 -10.09 -0.99 14.45
CA ARG A 103 -11.40 -0.43 14.78
C ARG A 103 -12.02 0.19 13.53
N TYR A 104 -12.87 -0.57 12.85
CA TYR A 104 -13.50 -0.16 11.58
C TYR A 104 -14.98 0.23 11.72
N ASN A 105 -15.49 0.21 12.96
CA ASN A 105 -16.89 0.37 13.33
C ASN A 105 -17.23 1.79 13.78
#